data_AF-A0A6C8GCM8-F1
#
_entry.id   AF-A0A6C8GCM8-F1
#
_cell.length_a   1.000
_cell.length_b   1.000
_cell.length_c   1.000
_cell.angle_alpha   90.00
_cell.angle_beta   90.00
_cell.angle_gamma   90.00
#
_symmetry.space_group_name_H-M   'P 1'
#
loop_
_entity.id
_entity.type
_entity.pdbx_description
1 polymer ?
#
loop_
_entity_poly.entity_id
_entity_poly.type
_entity_poly.pdbx_seq_one_letter_code
_entity_poly.pdbx_strand_id
1 'polypeptide(L)'
;MTKKTTNRKSAPRQDLFQTVTDKIITALENGTTPWRKAWQTGKEGLPANAITGRNYSGINVMLLWIDAADKGFHSNRWLTFKQALDAGGNVRKGEKSTLVTLFKPFQKEATDNSGQPVFDENGEVVMRDRCFMTSFHLFNVEQCENLPDNLYPEIPVLPDVERIARAEQIAACSGVSVIHRHQDRAYYRPGVDHIMMPEAAQFDSAEDYYSTLLHELVHSTGHASRLAREGIVSTSQKFGDPVYGFEELIAEMGAAFLCAELGIHGDLQHESYIASWLQTLKEDNRAVFRAARFAREAFEYLVLC
;
A
#
# COMPACT_ATOMS: atom_id res chain seq x y z
N MET A 1 -43.01 -24.03 33.42
CA MET A 1 -41.56 -24.16 33.16
C MET A 1 -41.14 -23.06 32.19
N THR A 2 -40.62 -21.96 32.71
CA THR A 2 -40.20 -20.77 31.97
C THR A 2 -38.82 -21.01 31.36
N LYS A 3 -38.73 -21.04 30.02
CA LYS A 3 -37.46 -21.16 29.29
C LYS A 3 -36.63 -19.90 29.53
N LYS A 4 -35.53 -20.03 30.29
CA LYS A 4 -34.49 -18.99 30.40
C LYS A 4 -33.74 -18.92 29.07
N THR A 5 -33.94 -17.83 28.34
CA THR A 5 -33.13 -17.47 27.18
C THR A 5 -31.77 -17.02 27.69
N THR A 6 -30.75 -17.87 27.51
CA THR A 6 -29.36 -17.53 27.81
C THR A 6 -28.86 -16.51 26.79
N ASN A 7 -28.72 -15.27 27.24
CA ASN A 7 -28.12 -14.18 26.46
C ASN A 7 -26.62 -14.48 26.29
N ARG A 8 -26.26 -15.10 25.15
CA ARG A 8 -24.86 -15.36 24.78
C ARG A 8 -24.20 -14.01 24.56
N LYS A 9 -23.38 -13.55 25.50
CA LYS A 9 -22.52 -12.36 25.31
C LYS A 9 -21.70 -12.59 24.04
N SER A 10 -21.96 -11.81 23.01
CA SER A 10 -21.15 -11.80 21.79
C SER A 10 -19.70 -11.49 22.19
N ALA A 11 -18.75 -12.31 21.74
CA ALA A 11 -17.34 -11.99 21.87
C ALA A 11 -17.09 -10.56 21.34
N PRO A 12 -16.21 -9.76 21.97
CA PRO A 12 -15.92 -8.41 21.51
C PRO A 12 -15.52 -8.49 20.04
N ARG A 13 -16.19 -7.68 19.20
CA ARG A 13 -15.90 -7.60 17.77
C ARG A 13 -14.45 -7.17 17.64
N GLN A 14 -13.61 -8.07 17.14
CA GLN A 14 -12.18 -7.84 16.97
C GLN A 14 -11.99 -6.54 16.17
N ASP A 15 -11.16 -5.64 16.70
CA ASP A 15 -10.82 -4.41 16.00
C ASP A 15 -10.00 -4.76 14.76
N LEU A 16 -10.62 -4.60 13.59
CA LEU A 16 -9.97 -4.90 12.31
C LEU A 16 -8.80 -3.97 12.03
N PHE A 17 -8.83 -2.72 12.52
CA PHE A 17 -7.70 -1.81 12.40
C PHE A 17 -6.51 -2.35 13.19
N GLN A 18 -6.73 -2.71 14.45
CA GLN A 18 -5.70 -3.29 15.29
C GLN A 18 -5.13 -4.58 14.69
N THR A 19 -5.99 -5.49 14.23
CA THR A 19 -5.56 -6.79 13.67
C THR A 19 -4.63 -6.63 12.47
N VAL A 20 -4.94 -5.69 11.58
CA VAL A 20 -4.11 -5.42 10.40
C VAL A 20 -2.81 -4.72 10.82
N THR A 21 -2.88 -3.74 11.70
CA THR A 21 -1.70 -3.01 12.18
C THR A 21 -0.74 -3.91 12.95
N ASP A 22 -1.23 -4.79 13.81
CA ASP A 22 -0.43 -5.80 14.53
C ASP A 22 0.32 -6.72 13.56
N LYS A 23 -0.32 -7.09 12.45
CA LYS A 23 0.32 -7.92 11.42
C LYS A 23 1.48 -7.19 10.75
N ILE A 24 1.30 -5.90 10.43
CA ILE A 24 2.36 -5.07 9.85
C ILE A 24 3.50 -4.88 10.86
N ILE A 25 3.18 -4.59 12.13
CA ILE A 25 4.15 -4.47 13.22
C ILE A 25 4.95 -5.76 13.37
N THR A 26 4.27 -6.92 13.40
CA THR A 26 4.91 -8.22 13.54
C THR A 26 5.88 -8.50 12.39
N ALA A 27 5.49 -8.19 11.15
CA ALA A 27 6.36 -8.34 9.99
C ALA A 27 7.63 -7.47 10.14
N LEU A 28 7.45 -6.20 10.52
CA LEU A 28 8.56 -5.27 10.75
C LEU A 28 9.49 -5.71 11.88
N GLU A 29 8.94 -6.20 13.00
CA GLU A 29 9.73 -6.71 14.14
C GLU A 29 10.52 -7.98 13.79
N ASN A 30 10.02 -8.79 12.86
CA ASN A 30 10.73 -9.95 12.32
C ASN A 30 11.78 -9.58 11.26
N GLY A 31 12.05 -8.29 11.04
CA GLY A 31 13.00 -7.81 10.03
C GLY A 31 12.49 -7.93 8.59
N THR A 32 11.21 -8.26 8.40
CA THR A 32 10.58 -8.30 7.08
C THR A 32 9.87 -6.97 6.84
N THR A 33 10.48 -6.09 6.04
CA THR A 33 9.82 -4.86 5.61
C THR A 33 8.69 -5.21 4.61
N PRO A 34 7.40 -5.01 4.95
CA PRO A 34 6.28 -5.50 4.13
C PRO A 34 6.20 -4.90 2.72
N TRP A 35 6.85 -3.76 2.52
CA TRP A 35 6.97 -3.06 1.25
C TRP A 35 8.27 -3.41 0.50
N ARG A 36 9.24 -4.08 1.11
CA ARG A 36 10.41 -4.59 0.41
C ARG A 36 10.06 -5.95 -0.20
N LYS A 37 10.02 -6.00 -1.52
CA LYS A 37 9.82 -7.26 -2.25
C LYS A 37 11.12 -8.08 -2.17
N ALA A 38 11.29 -8.86 -1.10
CA ALA A 38 12.48 -9.70 -0.88
C ALA A 38 12.60 -10.94 -1.79
N TRP A 39 11.74 -11.09 -2.81
CA TRP A 39 11.55 -12.36 -3.52
C TRP A 39 11.87 -12.21 -5.02
N GLN A 40 12.97 -12.85 -5.43
CA GLN A 40 13.45 -13.01 -6.81
C GLN A 40 12.60 -13.98 -7.65
N THR A 41 11.33 -14.21 -7.31
CA THR A 41 10.55 -15.32 -7.86
C THR A 41 9.57 -14.86 -8.93
N GLY A 42 10.11 -14.47 -10.07
CA GLY A 42 9.61 -14.81 -11.42
C GLY A 42 8.20 -14.39 -11.88
N LYS A 43 7.34 -13.80 -11.04
CA LYS A 43 6.04 -13.25 -11.47
C LYS A 43 5.89 -11.81 -10.96
N GLU A 44 6.04 -10.89 -11.90
CA GLU A 44 6.13 -9.44 -11.70
C GLU A 44 4.77 -8.80 -11.41
N GLY A 45 4.77 -7.58 -10.85
CA GLY A 45 3.55 -6.79 -10.68
C GLY A 45 2.93 -6.81 -9.29
N LEU A 46 2.03 -5.85 -9.08
CA LEU A 46 1.17 -5.77 -7.91
C LEU A 46 0.27 -7.01 -7.78
N PRO A 47 -0.12 -7.41 -6.55
CA PRO A 47 -1.12 -8.45 -6.36
C PRO A 47 -2.40 -8.11 -7.12
N ALA A 48 -2.97 -9.06 -7.85
CA ALA A 48 -4.16 -8.84 -8.65
C ALA A 48 -5.20 -9.94 -8.45
N ASN A 49 -6.46 -9.59 -8.71
CA ASN A 49 -7.52 -10.58 -8.72
C ASN A 49 -7.32 -11.53 -9.92
N ALA A 50 -7.30 -12.84 -9.66
CA ALA A 50 -7.04 -13.85 -10.68
C ALA A 50 -8.10 -13.86 -11.80
N ILE A 51 -9.35 -13.53 -11.46
CA ILE A 51 -10.47 -13.55 -12.42
C ILE A 51 -10.55 -12.26 -13.23
N THR A 52 -10.48 -11.10 -12.55
CA THR A 52 -10.71 -9.81 -13.21
C THR A 52 -9.44 -9.13 -13.72
N GLY A 53 -8.27 -9.60 -13.29
CA GLY A 53 -6.98 -8.96 -13.57
C GLY A 53 -6.75 -7.64 -12.84
N ARG A 54 -7.72 -7.16 -12.06
CA ARG A 54 -7.62 -5.86 -11.36
C ARG A 54 -6.61 -5.95 -10.22
N ASN A 55 -5.64 -5.03 -10.22
CA ASN A 55 -4.69 -4.87 -9.12
C ASN A 55 -5.41 -4.51 -7.81
N TYR A 56 -4.97 -5.14 -6.72
CA TYR A 56 -5.26 -4.68 -5.37
C TYR A 56 -4.44 -3.42 -5.06
N SER A 57 -4.91 -2.61 -4.12
CA SER A 57 -4.35 -1.29 -3.86
C SER A 57 -4.23 -0.99 -2.36
N GLY A 58 -3.35 -0.06 -2.01
CA GLY A 58 -3.18 0.41 -0.63
C GLY A 58 -2.76 -0.71 0.31
N ILE A 59 -3.35 -0.76 1.50
CA ILE A 59 -2.95 -1.71 2.56
C ILE A 59 -3.04 -3.18 2.14
N ASN A 60 -3.94 -3.50 1.21
CA ASN A 60 -4.12 -4.87 0.74
C ASN A 60 -2.90 -5.39 -0.05
N VAL A 61 -2.13 -4.51 -0.69
CA VAL A 61 -0.89 -4.91 -1.38
C VAL A 61 0.10 -5.51 -0.37
N MET A 62 0.36 -4.78 0.72
CA MET A 62 1.25 -5.25 1.78
C MET A 62 0.74 -6.51 2.47
N LEU A 63 -0.56 -6.59 2.77
CA LEU A 63 -1.14 -7.78 3.41
C LEU A 63 -0.97 -9.04 2.55
N LEU A 64 -1.10 -8.91 1.23
CA LEU A 64 -0.91 -10.01 0.29
C LEU A 64 0.57 -10.34 0.10
N TRP A 65 1.47 -9.35 0.08
CA TRP A 65 2.90 -9.59 0.03
C TRP A 65 3.44 -10.28 1.27
N ILE A 66 3.03 -9.86 2.47
CA ILE A 66 3.38 -10.56 3.72
C ILE A 66 2.93 -12.02 3.64
N ASP A 67 1.68 -12.29 3.26
CA ASP A 67 1.19 -13.67 3.20
C ASP A 67 1.83 -14.50 2.09
N ALA A 68 2.16 -13.89 0.95
CA ALA A 68 2.93 -14.55 -0.10
C ALA A 68 4.31 -14.93 0.41
N ALA A 69 4.98 -14.02 1.13
CA ALA A 69 6.28 -14.27 1.69
C ALA A 69 6.24 -15.37 2.76
N ASP A 70 5.38 -15.23 3.77
CA ASP A 70 5.27 -16.17 4.89
C ASP A 70 4.95 -17.60 4.43
N LYS A 71 4.20 -17.75 3.33
CA LYS A 71 3.75 -19.04 2.81
C LYS A 71 4.53 -19.52 1.59
N GLY A 72 5.48 -18.73 1.09
CA GLY A 72 6.31 -19.06 -0.08
C GLY A 72 5.55 -19.11 -1.41
N PHE A 73 4.53 -18.28 -1.59
CA PHE A 73 3.81 -18.21 -2.87
C PHE A 73 4.60 -17.46 -3.93
N HIS A 74 4.59 -17.97 -5.16
CA HIS A 74 5.26 -17.37 -6.32
C HIS A 74 4.33 -16.53 -7.20
N SER A 75 3.03 -16.79 -7.14
CA SER A 75 2.01 -16.10 -7.91
C SER A 75 1.50 -14.88 -7.15
N ASN A 76 1.31 -13.77 -7.87
CA ASN A 76 0.65 -12.58 -7.36
C ASN A 76 -0.87 -12.60 -7.61
N ARG A 77 -1.45 -13.76 -7.97
CA ARG A 77 -2.87 -13.90 -8.30
C ARG A 77 -3.66 -14.44 -7.12
N TRP A 78 -4.71 -13.69 -6.77
CA TRP A 78 -5.55 -13.96 -5.61
C TRP A 78 -7.02 -13.97 -5.99
N LEU A 79 -7.80 -14.80 -5.30
CA LEU A 79 -9.25 -14.90 -5.53
C LEU A 79 -9.99 -15.26 -4.24
N THR A 80 -11.28 -14.98 -4.20
CA THR A 80 -12.14 -15.42 -3.09
C THR A 80 -12.46 -16.91 -3.23
N PHE A 81 -12.85 -17.56 -2.13
CA PHE A 81 -13.31 -18.96 -2.16
C PHE A 81 -14.42 -19.18 -3.19
N LYS A 82 -15.38 -18.25 -3.27
CA LYS A 82 -16.48 -18.31 -4.23
C LYS A 82 -15.97 -18.21 -5.68
N GLN A 83 -15.03 -17.30 -5.94
CA GLN A 83 -14.40 -17.20 -7.26
C GLN A 83 -13.67 -18.48 -7.68
N ALA A 84 -13.06 -19.22 -6.73
CA ALA A 84 -12.42 -20.49 -7.02
C ALA A 84 -13.44 -21.51 -7.54
N LEU A 85 -14.55 -21.64 -6.80
CA LEU A 85 -15.65 -22.54 -7.12
C LEU A 85 -16.34 -22.17 -8.43
N ASP A 86 -16.66 -20.89 -8.62
CA ASP A 86 -17.33 -20.39 -9.82
C ASP A 86 -16.45 -20.58 -11.07
N ALA A 87 -15.12 -20.63 -10.91
CA ALA A 87 -14.16 -20.94 -11.98
C ALA A 87 -13.96 -22.45 -12.23
N GLY A 88 -14.64 -23.32 -11.48
CA GLY A 88 -14.54 -24.78 -11.62
C GLY A 88 -13.42 -25.43 -10.80
N GLY A 89 -12.65 -24.65 -10.04
CA GLY A 89 -11.64 -25.15 -9.11
C GLY A 89 -12.12 -25.17 -7.66
N ASN A 90 -11.21 -25.52 -6.75
CA ASN A 90 -11.50 -25.50 -5.32
C ASN A 90 -10.24 -25.20 -4.51
N VAL A 91 -10.42 -24.57 -3.34
CA VAL A 91 -9.32 -24.40 -2.38
C VAL A 91 -9.01 -25.76 -1.75
N ARG A 92 -7.73 -26.12 -1.63
CA ARG A 92 -7.32 -27.38 -1.01
C ARG A 92 -7.70 -27.42 0.46
N LYS A 93 -8.02 -28.62 0.96
CA LYS A 93 -8.45 -28.81 2.35
C LYS A 93 -7.33 -28.44 3.32
N GLY A 94 -7.63 -27.56 4.27
CA GLY A 94 -6.70 -27.13 5.31
C GLY A 94 -5.95 -25.82 5.01
N GLU A 95 -6.07 -25.30 3.78
CA GLU A 95 -5.49 -24.01 3.40
C GLU A 95 -6.08 -22.85 4.19
N LYS A 96 -5.23 -21.90 4.57
CA LYS A 96 -5.63 -20.69 5.31
C LYS A 96 -5.65 -19.48 4.40
N SER A 97 -6.78 -18.79 4.39
CA SER A 97 -6.97 -17.54 3.65
C SER A 97 -6.10 -16.40 4.17
N THR A 98 -5.85 -15.42 3.31
CA THR A 98 -5.31 -14.11 3.63
C THR A 98 -6.44 -13.12 3.91
N LEU A 99 -6.35 -12.38 5.01
CA LEU A 99 -7.28 -11.30 5.34
C LEU A 99 -6.93 -10.04 4.55
N VAL A 100 -7.92 -9.46 3.89
CA VAL A 100 -7.85 -8.15 3.24
C VAL A 100 -8.98 -7.25 3.72
N THR A 101 -8.84 -5.95 3.50
CA THR A 101 -9.79 -4.94 3.95
C THR A 101 -10.52 -4.27 2.79
N LEU A 102 -11.74 -3.80 3.04
CA LEU A 102 -12.50 -2.96 2.12
C LEU A 102 -13.20 -1.86 2.90
N PHE A 103 -13.05 -0.63 2.43
CA PHE A 103 -13.80 0.51 2.95
C PHE A 103 -15.09 0.66 2.15
N LYS A 104 -16.23 0.60 2.85
CA LYS A 104 -17.56 0.80 2.24
C LYS A 104 -18.14 2.14 2.70
N PRO A 105 -18.54 3.02 1.77
CA PRO A 105 -19.24 4.24 2.12
C PRO A 105 -20.63 3.91 2.65
N PHE A 106 -21.12 4.73 3.58
CA PHE A 106 -22.49 4.71 4.08
C PHE A 106 -22.86 6.11 4.56
N GLN A 107 -24.15 6.43 4.53
CA GLN A 107 -24.66 7.71 5.03
C GLN A 107 -25.15 7.55 6.47
N LYS A 108 -24.84 8.53 7.31
CA LYS A 108 -25.34 8.61 8.67
C LYS A 108 -25.83 10.02 8.96
N GLU A 109 -26.93 10.13 9.69
CA GLU A 109 -27.43 11.40 10.21
C GLU A 109 -26.32 12.17 10.95
N ALA A 110 -26.18 13.44 10.60
CA ALA A 110 -25.30 14.37 11.27
C ALA A 110 -25.85 14.65 12.66
N THR A 111 -25.01 14.53 13.68
CA THR A 111 -25.34 14.96 15.03
C THR A 111 -24.48 16.14 15.45
N ASP A 112 -25.03 16.99 16.32
CA ASP A 112 -24.31 18.03 17.04
C ASP A 112 -23.47 17.44 18.20
N ASN A 113 -22.80 18.31 18.97
CA ASN A 113 -21.98 17.91 20.12
C ASN A 113 -22.80 17.30 21.27
N SER A 114 -24.12 17.44 21.25
CA SER A 114 -25.07 16.87 22.20
C SER A 114 -25.75 15.60 21.69
N GLY A 115 -25.41 15.15 20.47
CA GLY A 115 -25.95 13.95 19.86
C GLY A 115 -27.31 14.14 19.17
N GLN A 116 -27.79 15.38 19.01
CA GLN A 116 -29.07 15.68 18.35
C GLN A 116 -28.89 15.81 16.84
N PRO A 117 -29.89 15.43 16.01
CA PRO A 117 -29.83 15.57 14.56
C PRO A 117 -29.63 17.04 14.15
N VAL A 118 -28.71 17.27 13.22
CA VAL A 118 -28.51 18.58 12.59
C VAL A 118 -29.45 18.68 11.41
N PHE A 119 -30.18 19.79 11.31
CA PHE A 119 -31.10 20.07 10.22
C PHE A 119 -30.53 21.14 9.29
N ASP A 120 -30.87 21.06 8.01
CA ASP A 120 -30.52 22.08 7.01
C ASP A 120 -31.52 23.26 7.02
N GLU A 121 -31.32 24.22 6.10
CA GLU A 121 -32.17 25.41 5.97
C GLU A 121 -33.63 25.07 5.61
N ASN A 122 -33.90 23.87 5.09
CA ASN A 122 -35.23 23.37 4.74
C ASN A 122 -35.89 22.53 5.85
N GLY A 123 -35.19 22.30 6.96
CA GLY A 123 -35.65 21.45 8.06
C GLY A 123 -35.49 19.95 7.79
N GLU A 124 -34.65 19.56 6.83
CA GLU A 124 -34.30 18.15 6.57
C GLU A 124 -33.06 17.74 7.38
N VAL A 125 -32.99 16.47 7.80
CA VAL A 125 -31.84 15.95 8.55
C VAL A 125 -30.62 15.90 7.64
N VAL A 126 -29.55 16.59 8.04
CA VAL A 126 -28.28 16.59 7.32
C VAL A 126 -27.68 15.18 7.37
N MET A 127 -27.46 14.58 6.20
CA MET A 127 -26.73 13.31 6.09
C MET A 127 -25.24 13.58 5.91
N ARG A 128 -24.39 12.84 6.63
CA ARG A 128 -22.93 12.84 6.46
C ARG A 128 -22.47 11.52 5.89
N ASP A 129 -21.66 11.59 4.84
CA ASP A 129 -20.95 10.44 4.32
C ASP A 129 -19.91 9.97 5.33
N ARG A 130 -19.91 8.67 5.61
CA ARG A 130 -18.93 7.98 6.44
C ARG A 130 -18.46 6.73 5.72
N CYS A 131 -17.30 6.22 6.11
CA CYS A 131 -16.82 4.92 5.67
C CYS A 131 -16.71 3.98 6.87
N PHE A 132 -17.10 2.73 6.68
CA PHE A 132 -16.75 1.67 7.61
C PHE A 132 -15.84 0.65 6.93
N MET A 133 -14.92 0.07 7.70
CA MET A 133 -14.06 -0.99 7.23
C MET A 133 -14.72 -2.35 7.45
N THR A 134 -14.68 -3.17 6.42
CA THR A 134 -15.01 -4.60 6.47
C THR A 134 -13.82 -5.40 5.98
N SER A 135 -13.81 -6.71 6.25
CA SER A 135 -12.77 -7.62 5.82
C SER A 135 -13.32 -8.69 4.89
N PHE A 136 -12.46 -9.20 4.01
CA PHE A 136 -12.72 -10.35 3.17
C PHE A 136 -11.51 -11.27 3.17
N HIS A 137 -11.72 -12.49 2.68
CA HIS A 137 -10.72 -13.55 2.68
C HIS A 137 -10.38 -13.93 1.25
N LEU A 138 -9.08 -13.86 0.93
CA LEU A 138 -8.53 -14.26 -0.36
C LEU A 138 -7.67 -15.51 -0.20
N PHE A 139 -7.54 -16.24 -1.29
CA PHE A 139 -6.65 -17.38 -1.44
C PHE A 139 -5.77 -17.10 -2.65
N ASN A 140 -4.50 -17.47 -2.55
CA ASN A 140 -3.61 -17.47 -3.69
C ASN A 140 -4.04 -18.58 -4.66
N VAL A 141 -3.86 -18.41 -5.97
CA VAL A 141 -4.12 -19.47 -6.97
C VAL A 141 -3.33 -20.75 -6.66
N GLU A 142 -2.17 -20.62 -6.03
CA GLU A 142 -1.35 -21.76 -5.58
C GLU A 142 -1.96 -22.55 -4.43
N GLN A 143 -2.98 -22.02 -3.74
CA GLN A 143 -3.74 -22.73 -2.70
C GLN A 143 -4.91 -23.55 -3.26
N CYS A 144 -5.16 -23.42 -4.56
CA CYS A 144 -6.29 -24.04 -5.22
C CYS A 144 -5.85 -25.24 -6.06
N GLU A 145 -6.79 -26.12 -6.36
CA GLU A 145 -6.68 -27.22 -7.30
C GLU A 145 -7.83 -27.13 -8.32
N ASN A 146 -7.66 -27.77 -9.48
CA ASN A 146 -8.65 -27.78 -10.58
C ASN A 146 -9.02 -26.39 -11.13
N LEU A 147 -8.20 -25.35 -10.89
CA LEU A 147 -8.40 -24.06 -11.55
C LEU A 147 -7.99 -24.14 -13.03
N PRO A 148 -8.70 -23.44 -13.93
CA PRO A 148 -8.29 -23.30 -15.32
C PRO A 148 -6.88 -22.72 -15.50
N ASP A 149 -6.12 -23.22 -16.48
CA ASP A 149 -4.72 -22.82 -16.74
C ASP A 149 -4.56 -21.31 -16.99
N ASN A 150 -5.56 -20.65 -17.57
CA ASN A 150 -5.54 -19.20 -17.81
C ASN A 150 -5.56 -18.36 -16.51
N LEU A 151 -5.86 -18.96 -15.36
CA LEU A 151 -5.75 -18.30 -14.04
C LEU A 151 -4.34 -18.39 -13.45
N TYR A 152 -3.43 -19.08 -14.11
CA TYR A 152 -1.99 -19.13 -13.81
C TYR A 152 -1.18 -18.41 -14.88
N PRO A 153 -1.45 -17.13 -15.19
CA PRO A 153 -0.72 -16.45 -16.25
C PRO A 153 0.78 -16.47 -15.95
N GLU A 154 1.56 -16.81 -16.97
CA GLU A 154 2.97 -16.45 -17.02
C GLU A 154 3.01 -14.95 -17.32
N ILE A 155 3.46 -14.18 -16.35
CA ILE A 155 3.71 -12.75 -16.55
C ILE A 155 5.12 -12.69 -17.14
N PRO A 156 5.29 -12.28 -18.41
CA PRO A 156 6.62 -12.18 -18.99
C PRO A 156 7.41 -11.13 -18.22
N VAL A 157 8.63 -11.50 -17.83
CA VAL A 157 9.61 -10.57 -17.29
C VAL A 157 10.00 -9.61 -18.40
N LEU A 158 9.66 -8.34 -18.26
CA LEU A 158 10.04 -7.34 -19.27
C LEU A 158 11.57 -7.16 -19.25
N PRO A 159 12.24 -6.98 -20.39
CA PRO A 159 13.68 -6.69 -20.41
C PRO A 159 14.01 -5.41 -19.66
N ASP A 160 15.19 -5.34 -19.04
CA ASP A 160 15.64 -4.19 -18.24
C ASP A 160 15.48 -2.86 -18.96
N VAL A 161 15.80 -2.82 -20.27
CA VAL A 161 15.65 -1.62 -21.11
C VAL A 161 14.21 -1.11 -21.15
N GLU A 162 13.22 -2.01 -21.21
CA GLU A 162 11.82 -1.64 -21.23
C GLU A 162 11.31 -1.21 -19.85
N ARG A 163 11.75 -1.90 -18.78
CA ARG A 163 11.45 -1.51 -17.39
C ARG A 163 11.98 -0.10 -17.08
N ILE A 164 13.22 0.16 -17.48
CA ILE A 164 13.88 1.46 -17.36
C ILE A 164 13.17 2.53 -18.16
N ALA A 165 12.82 2.27 -19.43
CA ALA A 165 12.12 3.24 -20.27
C ALA A 165 10.76 3.66 -19.65
N ARG A 166 10.04 2.72 -19.04
CA ARG A 166 8.79 3.04 -18.30
C ARG A 166 9.05 3.90 -17.07
N ALA A 167 10.13 3.68 -16.33
CA ALA A 167 10.52 4.52 -15.20
C ALA A 167 10.90 5.95 -15.64
N GLU A 168 11.64 6.08 -16.73
CA GLU A 168 11.97 7.38 -17.33
C GLU A 168 10.73 8.12 -17.83
N GLN A 169 9.76 7.39 -18.39
CA GLN A 169 8.48 7.97 -18.80
C GLN A 169 7.72 8.54 -17.59
N ILE A 170 7.65 7.81 -16.47
CA ILE A 170 7.02 8.31 -15.23
C ILE A 170 7.74 9.56 -14.72
N ALA A 171 9.08 9.54 -14.71
CA ALA A 171 9.87 10.70 -14.30
C ALA A 171 9.58 11.93 -15.20
N ALA A 172 9.52 11.73 -16.52
CA ALA A 172 9.23 12.79 -17.48
C ALA A 172 7.80 13.33 -17.33
N CYS A 173 6.80 12.46 -17.26
CA CYS A 173 5.40 12.84 -17.12
C CYS A 173 5.10 13.52 -15.77
N SER A 174 5.88 13.24 -14.72
CA SER A 174 5.76 13.93 -13.43
C SER A 174 5.94 15.45 -13.52
N GLY A 175 6.67 15.92 -14.54
CA GLY A 175 7.01 17.33 -14.75
C GLY A 175 8.04 17.89 -13.75
N VAL A 176 8.58 17.05 -12.86
CA VAL A 176 9.56 17.47 -11.83
C VAL A 176 10.96 17.39 -12.41
N SER A 177 11.75 18.45 -12.23
CA SER A 177 13.13 18.47 -12.73
C SER A 177 14.03 17.54 -11.90
N VAL A 178 14.69 16.59 -12.57
CA VAL A 178 15.70 15.72 -11.95
C VAL A 178 17.08 16.28 -12.28
N ILE A 179 17.82 16.65 -11.24
CA ILE A 179 19.16 17.26 -11.35
C ILE A 179 20.19 16.27 -10.78
N HIS A 180 21.23 16.01 -11.56
CA HIS A 180 22.34 15.15 -11.15
C HIS A 180 23.53 15.97 -10.66
N ARG A 181 24.12 15.54 -9.54
CA ARG A 181 25.38 16.06 -9.04
C ARG A 181 26.17 14.95 -8.36
N HIS A 182 27.49 15.04 -8.44
CA HIS A 182 28.36 14.18 -7.63
C HIS A 182 28.15 14.46 -6.13
N GLN A 183 27.43 13.58 -5.42
CA GLN A 183 27.15 13.67 -3.98
C GLN A 183 26.64 12.34 -3.40
N ASP A 184 26.57 12.21 -2.07
CA ASP A 184 26.23 10.95 -1.39
C ASP A 184 24.79 10.91 -0.87
N ARG A 185 23.86 11.66 -1.48
CA ARG A 185 22.44 11.69 -1.08
C ARG A 185 21.52 11.96 -2.26
N ALA A 186 20.36 11.31 -2.28
CA ALA A 186 19.21 11.72 -3.08
C ALA A 186 18.22 12.46 -2.18
N TYR A 187 17.46 13.41 -2.74
CA TYR A 187 16.35 14.06 -2.04
C TYR A 187 15.47 14.88 -2.99
N TYR A 188 14.18 14.92 -2.70
CA TYR A 188 13.25 15.92 -3.21
C TYR A 188 13.36 17.21 -2.40
N ARG A 189 13.37 18.37 -3.08
CA ARG A 189 13.44 19.69 -2.46
C ARG A 189 12.15 20.49 -2.71
N PRO A 190 11.22 20.52 -1.74
CA PRO A 190 9.90 21.12 -1.94
C PRO A 190 9.93 22.59 -2.34
N GLY A 191 10.83 23.40 -1.76
CA GLY A 191 10.85 24.85 -1.97
C GLY A 191 11.21 25.32 -3.38
N VAL A 192 11.77 24.45 -4.22
CA VAL A 192 12.13 24.74 -5.63
C VAL A 192 11.61 23.67 -6.59
N ASP A 193 10.79 22.75 -6.10
CA ASP A 193 10.17 21.66 -6.87
C ASP A 193 11.14 20.91 -7.80
N HIS A 194 12.24 20.41 -7.23
CA HIS A 194 13.19 19.55 -7.95
C HIS A 194 13.60 18.33 -7.15
N ILE A 195 14.06 17.31 -7.86
CA ILE A 195 14.73 16.14 -7.30
C ILE A 195 16.23 16.30 -7.55
N MET A 196 17.01 16.07 -6.50
CA MET A 196 18.47 15.97 -6.60
C MET A 196 18.87 14.50 -6.51
N MET A 197 19.58 14.01 -7.51
CA MET A 197 20.12 12.65 -7.57
C MET A 197 21.66 12.70 -7.57
N PRO A 198 22.34 11.73 -6.94
CA PRO A 198 23.71 11.39 -7.28
C PRO A 198 23.85 11.08 -8.77
N GLU A 199 25.06 11.18 -9.32
CA GLU A 199 25.32 10.74 -10.69
C GLU A 199 25.00 9.26 -10.84
N ALA A 200 24.40 8.84 -11.96
CA ALA A 200 24.01 7.45 -12.17
C ALA A 200 25.18 6.46 -12.01
N ALA A 201 26.40 6.90 -12.36
CA ALA A 201 27.63 6.10 -12.19
C ALA A 201 28.06 5.89 -10.72
N GLN A 202 27.45 6.58 -9.76
CA GLN A 202 27.69 6.37 -8.32
C GLN A 202 26.86 5.21 -7.74
N PHE A 203 25.84 4.73 -8.47
CA PHE A 203 25.01 3.61 -8.04
C PHE A 203 25.61 2.28 -8.50
N ASP A 204 25.44 1.23 -7.69
CA ASP A 204 25.93 -0.13 -8.01
C ASP A 204 25.17 -0.74 -9.20
N SER A 205 23.91 -0.36 -9.38
CA SER A 205 23.06 -0.83 -10.47
C SER A 205 22.07 0.23 -10.96
N ALA A 206 21.53 0.03 -12.16
CA ALA A 206 20.42 0.84 -12.65
C ALA A 206 19.18 0.68 -11.77
N GLU A 207 18.94 -0.51 -11.21
CA GLU A 207 17.77 -0.75 -10.37
C GLU A 207 17.82 0.06 -9.06
N ASP A 208 19.01 0.20 -8.45
CA ASP A 208 19.22 1.05 -7.27
C ASP A 208 19.06 2.54 -7.58
N TYR A 209 19.52 2.97 -8.76
CA TYR A 209 19.28 4.33 -9.23
C TYR A 209 17.78 4.61 -9.39
N TYR A 210 17.05 3.74 -10.10
CA TYR A 210 15.63 3.97 -10.38
C TYR A 210 14.75 3.74 -9.14
N SER A 211 15.07 2.82 -8.23
CA SER A 211 14.34 2.69 -6.96
C SER A 211 14.45 3.97 -6.13
N THR A 212 15.66 4.54 -6.06
CA THR A 212 15.92 5.81 -5.37
C THR A 212 15.19 6.97 -6.05
N LEU A 213 15.23 7.05 -7.39
CA LEU A 213 14.49 8.09 -8.12
C LEU A 213 12.97 7.98 -7.90
N LEU A 214 12.41 6.76 -7.90
CA LEU A 214 10.98 6.55 -7.68
C LEU A 214 10.57 6.95 -6.26
N HIS A 215 11.42 6.72 -5.25
CA HIS A 215 11.22 7.24 -3.89
C HIS A 215 11.10 8.76 -3.86
N GLU A 216 12.05 9.46 -4.50
CA GLU A 216 12.02 10.92 -4.56
C GLU A 216 10.86 11.47 -5.40
N LEU A 217 10.45 10.74 -6.45
CA LEU A 217 9.24 11.07 -7.20
C LEU A 217 8.00 10.95 -6.32
N VAL A 218 7.90 9.95 -5.45
CA VAL A 218 6.78 9.85 -4.50
C VAL A 218 6.76 11.06 -3.57
N HIS A 219 7.90 11.46 -2.98
CA HIS A 219 7.98 12.70 -2.20
C HIS A 219 7.51 13.91 -3.00
N SER A 220 7.94 14.00 -4.27
CA SER A 220 7.57 15.10 -5.14
C SER A 220 6.05 15.24 -5.23
N THR A 221 5.28 14.15 -5.36
CA THR A 221 3.82 14.23 -5.45
C THR A 221 3.15 14.93 -4.25
N GLY A 222 3.82 15.03 -3.09
CA GLY A 222 3.30 15.73 -1.91
C GLY A 222 3.38 17.25 -1.97
N HIS A 223 3.98 17.83 -3.02
CA HIS A 223 4.08 19.29 -3.20
C HIS A 223 2.71 19.99 -3.18
N ALA A 224 2.72 21.28 -2.81
CA ALA A 224 1.52 22.10 -2.64
C ALA A 224 0.66 22.21 -3.93
N SER A 225 1.26 22.12 -5.12
CA SER A 225 0.54 22.13 -6.40
C SER A 225 0.02 20.75 -6.84
N ARG A 226 0.30 19.70 -6.07
CA ARG A 226 -0.03 18.30 -6.37
C ARG A 226 -0.96 17.71 -5.31
N LEU A 227 -0.51 16.72 -4.54
CA LEU A 227 -1.30 16.09 -3.47
C LEU A 227 -1.27 16.87 -2.15
N ALA A 228 -0.43 17.91 -2.05
CA ALA A 228 -0.36 18.84 -0.92
C ALA A 228 -0.32 18.13 0.45
N ARG A 229 0.54 17.11 0.58
CA ARG A 229 0.67 16.33 1.81
C ARG A 229 1.33 17.16 2.90
N GLU A 230 0.77 17.11 4.10
CA GLU A 230 1.25 17.83 5.29
C GLU A 230 2.76 17.63 5.52
N GLY A 231 3.22 16.39 5.33
CA GLY A 231 4.62 15.99 5.43
C GLY A 231 5.57 16.74 4.52
N ILE A 232 5.09 17.32 3.42
CA ILE A 232 5.88 18.07 2.42
C ILE A 232 5.61 19.58 2.49
N VAL A 233 4.36 20.00 2.74
CA VAL A 233 3.97 21.42 2.70
C VAL A 233 4.23 22.16 4.00
N SER A 234 4.37 21.47 5.12
CA SER A 234 4.55 22.12 6.42
C SER A 234 5.93 22.79 6.53
N THR A 235 5.94 24.06 6.94
CA THR A 235 7.18 24.86 7.13
C THR A 235 7.96 24.50 8.39
N SER A 236 7.43 23.62 9.25
CA SER A 236 8.01 23.24 10.54
C SER A 236 8.83 21.94 10.47
N GLN A 237 9.39 21.58 9.31
CA GLN A 237 10.21 20.38 9.16
C GLN A 237 11.59 20.59 9.80
N LYS A 238 11.84 19.95 10.95
CA LYS A 238 13.19 19.57 11.37
C LYS A 238 13.38 18.09 11.06
N PHE A 239 14.57 17.72 10.59
CA PHE A 239 14.96 16.31 10.45
C PHE A 239 14.75 15.58 11.80
N GLY A 240 14.01 14.48 11.79
CA GLY A 240 13.59 13.75 13.00
C GLY A 240 12.22 14.15 13.59
N ASP A 241 11.47 15.02 12.93
CA ASP A 241 10.07 15.31 13.29
C ASP A 241 9.17 14.09 12.97
N PRO A 242 8.25 13.67 13.88
CA PRO A 242 7.26 12.63 13.61
C PRO A 242 6.48 12.80 12.30
N VAL A 243 6.24 14.05 11.87
CA VAL A 243 5.57 14.36 10.59
C VAL A 243 6.43 13.96 9.40
N TYR A 244 7.75 14.16 9.49
CA TYR A 244 8.70 13.75 8.47
C TYR A 244 8.83 12.22 8.41
N GLY A 245 8.89 11.55 9.57
CA GLY A 245 8.94 10.08 9.62
C GLY A 245 7.72 9.42 8.97
N PHE A 246 6.53 10.02 9.10
CA PHE A 246 5.32 9.54 8.42
C PHE A 246 5.36 9.73 6.90
N GLU A 247 5.98 10.81 6.41
CA GLU A 247 6.16 11.05 4.97
C GLU A 247 7.15 10.06 4.34
N GLU A 248 8.22 9.70 5.05
CA GLU A 248 9.12 8.61 4.61
C GLU A 248 8.39 7.28 4.49
N LEU A 249 7.47 6.95 5.41
CA LEU A 249 6.65 5.75 5.31
C LEU A 249 5.78 5.75 4.04
N ILE A 250 5.25 6.92 3.67
CA ILE A 250 4.47 7.10 2.44
C ILE A 250 5.38 6.90 1.21
N ALA A 251 6.56 7.51 1.23
CA ALA A 251 7.53 7.43 0.13
C ALA A 251 7.99 6.00 -0.13
N GLU A 252 8.35 5.27 0.92
CA GLU A 252 8.75 3.87 0.87
C GLU A 252 7.64 2.95 0.32
N MET A 253 6.43 3.08 0.84
CA MET A 253 5.29 2.29 0.35
C MET A 253 4.97 2.63 -1.12
N GLY A 254 5.04 3.91 -1.50
CA GLY A 254 4.77 4.35 -2.87
C GLY A 254 5.84 3.86 -3.84
N ALA A 255 7.12 3.98 -3.46
CA ALA A 255 8.26 3.51 -4.24
C ALA A 255 8.17 2.01 -4.45
N ALA A 256 7.84 1.24 -3.40
CA ALA A 256 7.59 -0.18 -3.50
C ALA A 256 6.47 -0.54 -4.49
N PHE A 257 5.37 0.23 -4.51
CA PHE A 257 4.29 0.02 -5.47
C PHE A 257 4.75 0.30 -6.91
N LEU A 258 5.50 1.39 -7.13
CA LEU A 258 6.06 1.73 -8.44
C LEU A 258 7.07 0.69 -8.91
N CYS A 259 8.02 0.30 -8.05
CA CYS A 259 8.99 -0.75 -8.34
C CYS A 259 8.29 -2.07 -8.69
N ALA A 260 7.25 -2.46 -7.96
CA ALA A 260 6.48 -3.66 -8.26
C ALA A 260 5.74 -3.59 -9.61
N GLU A 261 5.16 -2.44 -9.95
CA GLU A 261 4.48 -2.19 -11.22
C GLU A 261 5.45 -2.16 -12.43
N LEU A 262 6.66 -1.66 -12.21
CA LEU A 262 7.70 -1.53 -13.24
C LEU A 262 8.59 -2.76 -13.36
N GLY A 263 8.57 -3.67 -12.38
CA GLY A 263 9.50 -4.80 -12.28
C GLY A 263 10.91 -4.39 -11.90
N ILE A 264 11.08 -3.31 -11.14
CA ILE A 264 12.40 -2.82 -10.68
C ILE A 264 12.71 -3.41 -9.31
N HIS A 265 13.90 -3.98 -9.16
CA HIS A 265 14.35 -4.69 -7.96
C HIS A 265 15.51 -3.99 -7.24
N GLY A 266 15.39 -2.69 -7.00
CA GLY A 266 16.40 -1.94 -6.25
C GLY A 266 16.30 -2.14 -4.74
N ASP A 267 17.42 -1.95 -4.04
CA ASP A 267 17.42 -1.98 -2.59
C ASP A 267 17.01 -0.62 -2.01
N LEU A 268 15.78 -0.51 -1.49
CA LEU A 268 15.35 0.67 -0.75
C LEU A 268 15.97 0.62 0.65
N GLN A 269 17.14 1.24 0.82
CA GLN A 269 17.88 1.26 2.09
C GLN A 269 17.55 2.49 2.93
N HIS A 270 16.51 2.41 3.77
CA HIS A 270 16.27 3.41 4.83
C HIS A 270 15.88 2.79 6.17
N GLU A 271 16.69 1.85 6.68
CA GLU A 271 16.50 1.20 7.99
C GLU A 271 16.37 2.20 9.15
N SER A 272 16.90 3.42 8.99
CA SER A 272 16.89 4.49 10.00
C SER A 272 15.51 4.88 10.50
N TYR A 273 14.43 4.61 9.75
CA TYR A 273 13.08 5.01 10.12
C TYR A 273 12.21 3.87 10.68
N ILE A 274 12.66 2.61 10.62
CA ILE A 274 11.86 1.45 11.08
C ILE A 274 11.42 1.61 12.54
N ALA A 275 12.33 2.03 13.42
CA ALA A 275 12.02 2.25 14.83
C ALA A 275 10.95 3.34 15.03
N SER A 276 11.05 4.44 14.26
CA SER A 276 10.07 5.54 14.29
C SER A 276 8.71 5.09 13.77
N TRP A 277 8.66 4.34 12.66
CA TRP A 277 7.42 3.79 12.12
C TRP A 277 6.77 2.82 13.10
N LEU A 278 7.53 1.90 13.69
CA LEU A 278 7.03 0.97 14.71
C LEU A 278 6.38 1.72 15.88
N GLN A 279 6.99 2.82 16.35
CA GLN A 279 6.39 3.66 17.38
C GLN A 279 5.06 4.27 16.91
N THR A 280 5.04 4.91 15.75
CA THR A 280 3.81 5.51 15.20
C THR A 280 2.68 4.49 15.02
N LEU A 281 3.00 3.28 14.54
CA LEU A 281 2.01 2.22 14.33
C LEU A 281 1.47 1.64 15.65
N LYS A 282 2.30 1.60 16.70
CA LYS A 282 1.89 1.17 18.05
C LYS A 282 1.01 2.21 18.74
N GLU A 283 1.24 3.49 18.48
CA GLU A 283 0.46 4.60 19.05
C GLU A 283 -0.86 4.85 18.31
N ASP A 284 -0.92 4.60 17.00
CA ASP A 284 -2.12 4.78 16.18
C ASP A 284 -2.34 3.62 15.20
N ASN A 285 -3.33 2.77 15.53
CA ASN A 285 -3.69 1.61 14.72
C ASN A 285 -4.31 1.93 13.35
N ARG A 286 -4.51 3.22 13.02
CA ARG A 286 -4.97 3.69 11.71
C ARG A 286 -3.86 4.34 10.89
N ALA A 287 -2.67 4.54 11.47
CA ALA A 287 -1.56 5.22 10.80
C ALA A 287 -1.16 4.49 9.50
N VAL A 288 -1.00 3.17 9.53
CA VAL A 288 -0.64 2.39 8.34
C VAL A 288 -1.67 2.50 7.21
N PHE A 289 -2.95 2.62 7.55
CA PHE A 289 -4.02 2.77 6.57
C PHE A 289 -3.96 4.14 5.89
N ARG A 290 -3.64 5.20 6.64
CA ARG A 290 -3.43 6.53 6.09
C ARG A 290 -2.19 6.57 5.21
N ALA A 291 -1.07 6.00 5.67
CA ALA A 291 0.16 5.92 4.89
C ALA A 291 -0.06 5.17 3.57
N ALA A 292 -0.68 3.98 3.63
CA ALA A 292 -0.97 3.18 2.46
C ALA A 292 -1.96 3.86 1.50
N ARG A 293 -2.89 4.67 2.01
CA ARG A 293 -3.78 5.49 1.18
C ARG A 293 -2.97 6.55 0.43
N PHE A 294 -2.13 7.32 1.12
CA PHE A 294 -1.32 8.37 0.48
C PHE A 294 -0.30 7.79 -0.49
N ALA A 295 0.32 6.65 -0.17
CA ALA A 295 1.22 5.92 -1.06
C ALA A 295 0.50 5.49 -2.34
N ARG A 296 -0.73 4.97 -2.22
CA ARG A 296 -1.58 4.64 -3.38
C ARG A 296 -1.91 5.89 -4.20
N GLU A 297 -2.30 7.00 -3.57
CA GLU A 297 -2.61 8.25 -4.29
C GLU A 297 -1.38 8.80 -5.04
N ALA A 298 -0.19 8.71 -4.45
CA ALA A 298 1.06 9.09 -5.11
C ALA A 298 1.41 8.15 -6.28
N PHE A 299 1.25 6.84 -6.09
CA PHE A 299 1.39 5.84 -7.15
C PHE A 299 0.44 6.12 -8.32
N GLU A 300 -0.86 6.30 -8.02
CA GLU A 300 -1.88 6.60 -9.03
C GLU A 300 -1.58 7.92 -9.75
N TYR A 301 -1.11 8.95 -9.04
CA TYR A 301 -0.70 10.23 -9.63
C TYR A 301 0.44 10.05 -10.65
N LEU A 302 1.44 9.23 -10.32
CA LEU A 302 2.63 9.03 -11.16
C LEU A 302 2.40 8.07 -12.32
N VAL A 303 1.53 7.08 -12.18
CA VAL A 303 1.26 6.11 -13.26
C VAL A 303 0.22 6.63 -14.25
N LEU A 304 -0.62 7.58 -13.86
CA LEU A 304 -1.65 8.17 -14.72
C LEU A 304 -1.23 9.49 -15.40
N CYS A 305 0.00 9.96 -15.18
CA CYS A 305 0.50 11.21 -15.75
C CYS A 305 0.96 11.11 -17.20
#